data_AF-A0A1W9ZCH8-F1
#
_entry.id   AF-A0A1W9ZCH8-F1
#
_cell.length_a   1.000
_cell.length_b   1.000
_cell.length_c   1.000
_cell.angle_alpha   90.00
_cell.angle_beta   90.00
_cell.angle_gamma   90.00
#
_symmetry.space_group_name_H-M   'P 1'
#
loop_
_entity.id
_entity.type
_entity.pdbx_description
1 polymer ?
#
loop_
_entity_poly.entity_id
_entity_poly.type
_entity_poly.pdbx_seq_one_letter_code
_entity_poly.pdbx_strand_id
1 'polypeptide(L)'
;MCMVGLTAVVGSLGPIAHADPSDDVDYPVEPLHPSPVSIRELPVVSPKQSNWVPKFPFPYDTLRQNVTDADITAERDMCQWFNTQWDELIRQIDSFQFKRIAPDGPGISAGSGTDWDYSVGGLQRDADIVAGNIDRSVEFLGPRVSGLTQVQNPVGDKYFAIFQGEAFYWLWQQLSNISNGIKAHQPDWFTGPSVLRAKRFGSTIYRSHVCSY
;
A
#
# COMPACT_ATOMS: atom_id res chain seq x y z
N MET A 1 61.74 34.12 -27.14
CA MET A 1 61.86 33.45 -25.82
C MET A 1 60.69 33.88 -24.97
N CYS A 2 59.75 32.98 -24.72
CA CYS A 2 58.64 33.16 -23.78
C CYS A 2 58.54 31.86 -22.96
N MET A 3 58.87 31.92 -21.68
CA MET A 3 58.78 30.80 -20.74
C MET A 3 57.31 30.57 -20.36
N VAL A 4 56.80 29.37 -20.60
CA VAL A 4 55.54 28.91 -20.01
C VAL A 4 55.88 28.21 -18.70
N GLY A 5 55.51 28.84 -17.57
CA GLY A 5 55.62 28.24 -16.25
C GLY A 5 54.44 27.31 -15.99
N LEU A 6 54.73 26.02 -15.72
CA LEU A 6 53.73 25.05 -15.28
C LEU A 6 53.66 25.09 -13.75
N THR A 7 52.54 25.56 -13.19
CA THR A 7 52.28 25.47 -11.74
C THR A 7 51.45 24.22 -11.48
N ALA A 8 52.03 23.23 -10.79
CA ALA A 8 51.31 22.04 -10.34
C ALA A 8 50.54 22.37 -9.06
N VAL A 9 49.22 22.30 -9.10
CA VAL A 9 48.36 22.34 -7.90
C VAL A 9 48.25 20.91 -7.38
N VAL A 10 48.80 20.66 -6.19
CA VAL A 10 48.60 19.42 -5.45
C VAL A 10 47.26 19.51 -4.73
N GLY A 11 46.25 18.83 -5.26
CA GLY A 11 44.98 18.62 -4.56
C GLY A 11 45.15 17.51 -3.53
N SER A 12 45.10 17.84 -2.24
CA SER A 12 45.00 16.86 -1.16
C SER A 12 43.62 16.19 -1.23
N LEU A 13 43.58 14.93 -1.70
CA LEU A 13 42.42 14.07 -1.57
C LEU A 13 42.27 13.69 -0.09
N GLY A 14 41.34 14.34 0.60
CA GLY A 14 40.85 13.86 1.89
C GLY A 14 40.11 12.52 1.70
N PRO A 15 39.99 11.70 2.76
CA PRO A 15 39.29 10.44 2.66
C PRO A 15 37.83 10.68 2.26
N ILE A 16 37.39 9.94 1.24
CA ILE A 16 35.98 9.85 0.84
C ILE A 16 35.25 9.19 2.01
N ALA A 17 34.40 9.96 2.71
CA ALA A 17 33.46 9.38 3.64
C ALA A 17 32.40 8.62 2.82
N HIS A 18 32.58 7.31 2.69
CA HIS A 18 31.52 6.41 2.26
C HIS A 18 30.56 6.22 3.45
N ALA A 19 29.42 6.91 3.42
CA ALA A 19 28.25 6.45 4.16
C ALA A 19 27.60 5.34 3.33
N ASP A 20 28.20 4.15 3.36
CA ASP A 20 27.59 2.95 2.80
C ASP A 20 26.56 2.43 3.84
N PRO A 21 25.25 2.43 3.54
CA PRO A 21 24.22 2.02 4.51
C PRO A 21 24.15 0.50 4.71
N SER A 22 25.11 -0.27 4.19
CA SER A 22 25.03 -1.73 4.13
C SER A 22 25.39 -2.47 5.43
N ASP A 23 25.83 -1.79 6.48
CA ASP A 23 26.32 -2.44 7.70
C ASP A 23 25.25 -2.67 8.80
N ASP A 24 23.99 -2.28 8.58
CA ASP A 24 22.88 -2.67 9.47
C ASP A 24 22.22 -3.97 8.98
N VAL A 25 22.83 -5.09 9.35
CA VAL A 25 22.33 -6.45 9.08
C VAL A 25 21.33 -6.86 10.16
N ASP A 26 20.02 -6.67 9.94
CA ASP A 26 18.98 -7.66 10.32
C ASP A 26 17.59 -7.42 9.69
N TYR A 27 17.53 -6.98 8.43
CA TYR A 27 16.35 -7.21 7.60
C TYR A 27 16.82 -7.85 6.30
N PRO A 28 16.29 -9.02 5.89
CA PRO A 28 16.45 -9.44 4.52
C PRO A 28 15.77 -8.38 3.66
N VAL A 29 16.56 -7.56 2.97
CA VAL A 29 16.10 -6.85 1.79
C VAL A 29 15.88 -7.94 0.75
N GLU A 30 14.69 -8.54 0.78
CA GLU A 30 14.25 -9.43 -0.27
C GLU A 30 14.44 -8.67 -1.59
N PRO A 31 15.15 -9.23 -2.59
CA PRO A 31 15.28 -8.59 -3.88
C PRO A 31 13.89 -8.15 -4.35
N LEU A 32 13.80 -6.99 -5.01
CA LEU A 32 12.56 -6.43 -5.57
C LEU A 32 12.02 -7.26 -6.76
N HIS A 33 12.09 -8.58 -6.66
CA HIS A 33 11.50 -9.55 -7.57
C HIS A 33 10.22 -10.02 -6.87
N PRO A 34 9.05 -9.44 -7.17
CA PRO A 34 7.81 -10.09 -6.78
C PRO A 34 7.86 -11.49 -7.39
N SER A 35 7.94 -12.52 -6.55
CA SER A 35 7.67 -13.88 -7.01
C SER A 35 6.35 -13.83 -7.77
N PRO A 36 6.28 -14.25 -9.04
CA PRO A 36 5.09 -14.01 -9.86
C PRO A 36 3.91 -14.75 -9.24
N VAL A 37 3.07 -14.02 -8.53
CA VAL A 37 1.83 -14.56 -7.98
C VAL A 37 0.85 -14.71 -9.13
N SER A 38 0.21 -15.87 -9.20
CA SER A 38 -0.88 -16.08 -10.14
C SER A 38 -2.02 -15.12 -9.83
N ILE A 39 -2.29 -14.21 -10.76
CA ILE A 39 -3.45 -13.31 -10.73
C ILE A 39 -4.71 -14.16 -10.90
N ARG A 40 -5.56 -14.15 -9.89
CA ARG A 40 -6.77 -14.98 -9.81
C ARG A 40 -7.81 -14.30 -8.94
N GLU A 41 -9.08 -14.63 -9.17
CA GLU A 41 -10.16 -14.12 -8.33
C GLU A 41 -9.96 -14.52 -6.87
N LEU A 42 -10.10 -13.55 -5.97
CA LEU A 42 -10.13 -13.81 -4.54
C LEU A 42 -11.50 -14.34 -4.12
N PRO A 43 -11.59 -15.18 -3.07
CA PRO A 43 -12.87 -15.59 -2.52
C PRO A 43 -13.65 -14.38 -1.96
N VAL A 44 -14.96 -14.49 -1.77
CA VAL A 44 -15.73 -13.44 -1.08
C VAL A 44 -15.52 -13.55 0.42
N VAL A 45 -15.29 -12.42 1.10
CA VAL A 45 -15.23 -12.39 2.57
C VAL A 45 -16.64 -12.35 3.14
N SER A 46 -16.96 -13.36 3.95
CA SER A 46 -18.17 -13.36 4.79
C SER A 46 -17.72 -13.22 6.24
N PRO A 47 -18.04 -12.10 6.92
CA PRO A 47 -17.71 -11.94 8.32
C PRO A 47 -18.37 -13.03 9.16
N LYS A 48 -17.62 -13.50 10.15
CA LYS A 48 -18.07 -14.48 11.14
C LYS A 48 -17.87 -13.90 12.53
N GLN A 49 -18.47 -14.53 13.52
CA GLN A 49 -18.16 -14.22 14.91
C GLN A 49 -16.68 -14.55 15.18
N SER A 50 -15.98 -13.67 15.88
CA SER A 50 -14.61 -13.88 16.34
C SER A 50 -14.45 -13.38 17.78
N ASN A 51 -13.38 -13.82 18.42
CA ASN A 51 -12.93 -13.38 19.75
C ASN A 51 -12.15 -12.06 19.72
N TRP A 52 -12.08 -11.39 18.56
CA TRP A 52 -11.40 -10.12 18.42
C TRP A 52 -12.02 -9.05 19.32
N VAL A 53 -11.16 -8.27 19.97
CA VAL A 53 -11.52 -7.16 20.83
C VAL A 53 -10.70 -5.91 20.47
N PRO A 54 -11.28 -4.70 20.59
CA PRO A 54 -10.60 -3.47 20.25
C PRO A 54 -9.43 -3.20 21.20
N LYS A 55 -8.36 -2.62 20.66
CA LYS A 55 -7.20 -2.15 21.43
C LYS A 55 -7.33 -0.67 21.72
N PHE A 56 -6.80 -0.25 22.87
CA PHE A 56 -6.78 1.14 23.28
C PHE A 56 -5.40 1.52 23.84
N PRO A 57 -4.34 1.50 23.02
CA PRO A 57 -3.05 2.01 23.44
C PRO A 57 -3.14 3.52 23.66
N PHE A 58 -2.23 4.10 24.45
CA PHE A 58 -2.16 5.55 24.57
C PHE A 58 -1.96 6.21 23.18
N PRO A 59 -2.71 7.28 22.81
CA PRO A 59 -3.70 8.01 23.60
C PRO A 59 -5.17 7.56 23.38
N TYR A 60 -5.41 6.46 22.66
CA TYR A 60 -6.75 5.94 22.38
C TYR A 60 -7.47 5.41 23.62
N ASP A 61 -6.78 5.17 24.73
CA ASP A 61 -7.38 4.91 26.04
C ASP A 61 -8.36 6.00 26.46
N THR A 62 -8.03 7.26 26.18
CA THR A 62 -8.90 8.42 26.45
C THR A 62 -10.14 8.49 25.55
N LEU A 63 -10.10 7.78 24.42
CA LEU A 63 -11.16 7.79 23.40
C LEU A 63 -12.14 6.63 23.55
N ARG A 64 -11.86 5.68 24.43
CA ARG A 64 -12.66 4.45 24.61
C ARG A 64 -14.15 4.72 24.80
N GLN A 65 -14.51 5.78 25.53
CA GLN A 65 -15.89 6.18 25.78
C GLN A 65 -16.67 6.62 24.53
N ASN A 66 -15.96 6.98 23.45
CA ASN A 66 -16.56 7.39 22.18
C ASN A 66 -16.69 6.21 21.18
N VAL A 67 -16.11 5.05 21.50
CA VAL A 67 -16.19 3.86 20.64
C VAL A 67 -17.53 3.15 20.86
N THR A 68 -18.26 2.94 19.78
CA THR A 68 -19.58 2.31 19.77
C THR A 68 -19.50 0.82 19.43
N ASP A 69 -20.57 0.07 19.72
CA ASP A 69 -20.67 -1.34 19.28
C ASP A 69 -20.63 -1.49 17.74
N ALA A 70 -21.08 -0.47 17.02
CA ALA A 70 -20.99 -0.41 15.57
C ALA A 70 -19.54 -0.28 15.10
N ASP A 71 -18.72 0.56 15.75
CA ASP A 71 -17.28 0.68 15.47
C ASP A 71 -16.56 -0.64 15.70
N ILE A 72 -16.83 -1.29 16.83
CA ILE A 72 -16.25 -2.59 17.20
C ILE A 72 -16.63 -3.65 16.17
N THR A 73 -17.88 -3.68 15.73
CA THR A 73 -18.33 -4.65 14.72
C THR A 73 -17.70 -4.37 13.35
N ALA A 74 -17.63 -3.10 12.95
CA ALA A 74 -17.00 -2.69 11.71
C ALA A 74 -15.51 -3.08 11.68
N GLU A 75 -14.75 -2.75 12.73
CA GLU A 75 -13.31 -3.07 12.78
C GLU A 75 -13.04 -4.57 12.90
N ARG A 76 -13.87 -5.32 13.64
CA ARG A 76 -13.82 -6.79 13.66
C ARG A 76 -13.92 -7.38 12.26
N ASP A 77 -14.90 -6.91 11.48
CA ASP A 77 -15.12 -7.39 10.13
C ASP A 77 -13.98 -7.00 9.18
N MET A 78 -13.51 -5.75 9.27
CA MET A 78 -12.38 -5.26 8.49
C MET A 78 -11.11 -6.05 8.81
N CYS A 79 -10.89 -6.44 10.06
CA CYS A 79 -9.78 -7.30 10.45
C CYS A 79 -9.89 -8.73 9.91
N GLN A 80 -11.10 -9.28 9.78
CA GLN A 80 -11.30 -10.56 9.11
C GLN A 80 -10.97 -10.47 7.62
N TRP A 81 -11.37 -9.39 6.94
CA TRP A 81 -10.95 -9.15 5.56
C TRP A 81 -9.43 -9.00 5.46
N PHE A 82 -8.82 -8.20 6.33
CA PHE A 82 -7.38 -7.93 6.31
C PHE A 82 -6.58 -9.22 6.46
N ASN A 83 -6.86 -10.01 7.49
CA ASN A 83 -6.16 -11.27 7.77
C ASN A 83 -6.35 -12.34 6.68
N THR A 84 -7.41 -12.26 5.87
CA THR A 84 -7.71 -13.28 4.85
C THR A 84 -7.33 -12.87 3.44
N GLN A 85 -7.32 -11.58 3.12
CA GLN A 85 -7.19 -11.10 1.73
C GLN A 85 -6.02 -10.15 1.47
N TRP A 86 -5.62 -9.35 2.45
CA TRP A 86 -4.71 -8.22 2.22
C TRP A 86 -3.42 -8.63 1.51
N ASP A 87 -2.74 -9.64 2.03
CA ASP A 87 -1.43 -10.07 1.52
C ASP A 87 -1.50 -10.64 0.11
N GLU A 88 -2.56 -11.37 -0.24
CA GLU A 88 -2.73 -11.87 -1.60
C GLU A 88 -3.17 -10.76 -2.56
N LEU A 89 -4.06 -9.86 -2.12
CA LEU A 89 -4.50 -8.73 -2.92
C LEU A 89 -3.31 -7.85 -3.31
N ILE A 90 -2.47 -7.45 -2.35
CA ILE A 90 -1.35 -6.55 -2.63
C ILE A 90 -0.30 -7.21 -3.52
N ARG A 91 -0.06 -8.52 -3.36
CA ARG A 91 0.84 -9.27 -4.26
C ARG A 91 0.30 -9.37 -5.68
N GLN A 92 -1.01 -9.52 -5.87
CA GLN A 92 -1.60 -9.51 -7.21
C GLN A 92 -1.56 -8.12 -7.86
N ILE A 93 -1.76 -7.05 -7.07
CA ILE A 93 -1.56 -5.67 -7.53
C ILE A 93 -0.11 -5.50 -8.01
N ASP A 94 0.87 -5.86 -7.19
CA ASP A 94 2.29 -5.76 -7.53
C ASP A 94 2.66 -6.59 -8.78
N SER A 95 2.13 -7.82 -8.87
CA SER A 95 2.34 -8.66 -10.05
C SER A 95 1.81 -8.01 -11.32
N PHE A 96 0.63 -7.38 -11.25
CA PHE A 96 0.05 -6.67 -12.38
C PHE A 96 0.86 -5.42 -12.75
N GLN A 97 1.24 -4.58 -11.77
CA GLN A 97 2.10 -3.42 -11.99
C GLN A 97 3.40 -3.84 -12.71
N PHE A 98 4.06 -4.91 -12.22
CA PHE A 98 5.28 -5.43 -12.83
C PHE A 98 5.09 -5.94 -14.26
N LYS A 99 4.04 -6.75 -14.52
CA LYS A 99 3.77 -7.31 -15.85
C LYS A 99 3.59 -6.23 -16.93
N ARG A 100 3.02 -5.09 -16.58
CA ARG A 100 2.77 -3.99 -17.53
C ARG A 100 4.04 -3.25 -17.97
N ILE A 101 5.07 -3.27 -17.13
CA ILE A 101 6.36 -2.60 -17.37
C ILE A 101 7.49 -3.57 -17.75
N ALA A 102 7.24 -4.87 -17.75
CA ALA A 102 8.22 -5.91 -18.05
C ALA A 102 8.71 -5.87 -19.53
N PRO A 103 9.91 -6.41 -19.85
CA PRO A 103 10.53 -6.40 -21.19
C PRO A 103 9.79 -7.11 -22.32
N ASP A 104 8.65 -7.73 -22.05
CA ASP A 104 7.68 -8.27 -23.01
C ASP A 104 6.27 -7.65 -22.87
N GLY A 105 6.07 -6.80 -21.86
CA GLY A 105 4.88 -5.99 -21.66
C GLY A 105 4.83 -4.78 -22.60
N PRO A 106 3.74 -4.01 -22.62
CA PRO A 106 3.65 -2.86 -23.50
C PRO A 106 4.67 -1.77 -23.13
N GLY A 107 5.08 -1.62 -21.87
CA GLY A 107 5.93 -0.53 -21.33
C GLY A 107 7.40 -0.43 -21.78
N ILE A 108 7.82 -1.07 -22.87
CA ILE A 108 9.25 -1.25 -23.24
C ILE A 108 9.67 -0.43 -24.45
N SER A 109 8.74 0.15 -25.20
CA SER A 109 9.09 1.02 -26.32
C SER A 109 9.44 2.43 -25.80
N ALA A 110 10.70 2.60 -25.36
CA ALA A 110 11.29 3.89 -25.02
C ALA A 110 10.60 4.70 -23.89
N GLY A 111 10.06 4.00 -22.89
CA GLY A 111 9.50 4.57 -21.65
C GLY A 111 8.19 3.90 -21.26
N SER A 112 7.72 4.16 -20.03
CA SER A 112 6.40 3.76 -19.50
C SER A 112 5.20 4.33 -20.27
N GLY A 113 5.41 4.87 -21.48
CA GLY A 113 4.39 5.55 -22.29
C GLY A 113 3.35 4.63 -22.93
N THR A 114 3.39 3.34 -22.64
CA THR A 114 2.54 2.28 -23.22
C THR A 114 2.03 1.30 -22.17
N ASP A 115 2.45 1.41 -20.90
CA ASP A 115 2.00 0.53 -19.81
C ASP A 115 0.47 0.57 -19.57
N TRP A 116 -0.25 1.52 -20.16
CA TRP A 116 -1.71 1.62 -20.24
C TRP A 116 -2.38 0.68 -21.26
N ASP A 117 -1.62 0.14 -22.22
CA ASP A 117 -2.15 -0.74 -23.27
C ASP A 117 -2.29 -2.18 -22.78
N TYR A 118 -3.52 -2.57 -22.43
CA TYR A 118 -3.79 -3.92 -21.93
C TYR A 118 -4.09 -4.94 -23.04
N SER A 119 -4.01 -4.56 -24.31
CA SER A 119 -4.28 -5.46 -25.44
C SER A 119 -3.21 -6.55 -25.61
N VAL A 120 -2.07 -6.41 -24.93
CA VAL A 120 -0.89 -7.26 -25.09
C VAL A 120 -0.79 -8.28 -23.95
N GLY A 121 -0.28 -9.48 -24.23
CA GLY A 121 0.18 -10.42 -23.20
C GLY A 121 -0.86 -10.92 -22.20
N GLY A 122 -2.16 -10.80 -22.51
CA GLY A 122 -3.25 -11.16 -21.58
C GLY A 122 -3.46 -10.15 -20.45
N LEU A 123 -2.87 -8.96 -20.53
CA LEU A 123 -2.96 -7.92 -19.51
C LEU A 123 -4.39 -7.48 -19.23
N GLN A 124 -5.27 -7.44 -20.23
CA GLN A 124 -6.67 -7.09 -20.01
C GLN A 124 -7.33 -8.04 -19.01
N ARG A 125 -7.12 -9.35 -19.16
CA ARG A 125 -7.67 -10.35 -18.25
C ARG A 125 -7.14 -10.16 -16.83
N ASP A 126 -5.83 -9.91 -16.70
CA ASP A 126 -5.20 -9.65 -15.40
C ASP A 126 -5.74 -8.36 -14.77
N ALA A 127 -5.93 -7.30 -15.57
CA ALA A 127 -6.51 -6.03 -15.14
C ALA A 127 -7.94 -6.21 -14.62
N ASP A 128 -8.77 -6.96 -15.35
CA ASP A 128 -10.16 -7.23 -14.98
C ASP A 128 -10.24 -7.99 -13.64
N ILE A 129 -9.38 -9.00 -13.45
CA ILE A 129 -9.31 -9.77 -12.20
C ILE A 129 -8.84 -8.89 -11.04
N VAL A 130 -7.75 -8.14 -11.22
CA VAL A 130 -7.20 -7.28 -10.15
C VAL A 130 -8.19 -6.17 -9.79
N ALA A 131 -8.77 -5.48 -10.77
CA ALA A 131 -9.79 -4.47 -10.53
C ALA A 131 -11.01 -5.06 -9.82
N GLY A 132 -11.50 -6.23 -10.25
CA GLY A 132 -12.62 -6.91 -9.58
C GLY A 132 -12.32 -7.38 -8.15
N ASN A 133 -11.07 -7.77 -7.86
CA ASN A 133 -10.64 -8.09 -6.49
C ASN A 133 -10.59 -6.84 -5.61
N ILE A 134 -10.09 -5.72 -6.15
CA ILE A 134 -10.04 -4.45 -5.44
C ILE A 134 -11.45 -3.91 -5.20
N ASP A 135 -12.32 -3.93 -6.21
CA ASP A 135 -13.70 -3.44 -6.11
C ASP A 135 -14.46 -4.16 -5.00
N ARG A 136 -14.39 -5.48 -4.94
CA ARG A 136 -15.03 -6.26 -3.85
C ARG A 136 -14.46 -5.92 -2.48
N SER A 137 -13.17 -5.63 -2.40
CA SER A 137 -12.53 -5.14 -1.16
C SER A 137 -13.03 -3.75 -0.78
N VAL A 138 -13.15 -2.84 -1.74
CA VAL A 138 -13.64 -1.47 -1.56
C VAL A 138 -15.12 -1.46 -1.16
N GLU A 139 -15.95 -2.32 -1.75
CA GLU A 139 -17.35 -2.51 -1.38
C GLU A 139 -17.51 -3.10 0.02
N PHE A 140 -16.65 -4.04 0.41
CA PHE A 140 -16.64 -4.60 1.75
C PHE A 140 -16.22 -3.57 2.80
N LEU A 141 -15.13 -2.83 2.54
CA LEU A 141 -14.57 -1.87 3.48
C LEU A 141 -15.39 -0.58 3.55
N GLY A 142 -15.96 -0.11 2.45
CA GLY A 142 -16.58 1.21 2.30
C GLY A 142 -17.61 1.54 3.38
N PRO A 143 -18.70 0.75 3.53
CA PRO A 143 -19.71 1.00 4.56
C PRO A 143 -19.14 0.96 5.98
N ARG A 144 -18.11 0.13 6.21
CA ARG A 144 -17.47 -0.05 7.52
C ARG A 144 -16.60 1.15 7.90
N VAL A 145 -15.75 1.62 7.00
CA VAL A 145 -14.91 2.80 7.23
C VAL A 145 -15.74 4.08 7.30
N SER A 146 -16.80 4.20 6.50
CA SER A 146 -17.69 5.36 6.53
C SER A 146 -18.58 5.40 7.78
N GLY A 147 -18.83 4.24 8.39
CA GLY A 147 -19.63 4.11 9.61
C GLY A 147 -18.86 4.38 10.89
N LEU A 148 -17.53 4.51 10.83
CA LEU A 148 -16.72 4.72 12.02
C LEU A 148 -16.95 6.09 12.66
N THR A 149 -17.07 6.11 13.98
CA THR A 149 -17.20 7.31 14.78
C THR A 149 -15.97 8.21 14.65
N GLN A 150 -16.19 9.47 14.28
CA GLN A 150 -15.19 10.52 14.29
C GLN A 150 -15.44 11.46 15.47
N VAL A 151 -14.38 11.81 16.18
CA VAL A 151 -14.38 12.75 17.30
C VAL A 151 -13.61 14.00 16.87
N GLN A 152 -14.01 15.15 17.42
CA GLN A 152 -13.35 16.42 17.18
C GLN A 152 -12.55 16.84 18.42
N ASN A 153 -11.32 17.31 18.23
CA ASN A 153 -10.55 17.91 19.33
C ASN A 153 -10.99 19.37 19.56
N PRO A 154 -10.57 20.03 20.67
CA PRO A 154 -10.92 21.42 20.94
C PRO A 154 -10.45 22.44 19.89
N VAL A 155 -9.45 22.08 19.05
CA VAL A 155 -8.94 22.94 17.95
C VAL A 155 -9.59 22.64 16.60
N GLY A 156 -10.55 21.71 16.55
CA GLY A 156 -11.38 21.43 15.37
C GLY A 156 -10.93 20.24 14.51
N ASP A 157 -9.80 19.60 14.81
CA ASP A 157 -9.34 18.43 14.04
C ASP A 157 -10.23 17.22 14.31
N LYS A 158 -10.52 16.47 13.24
CA LYS A 158 -11.29 15.23 13.30
C LYS A 158 -10.37 14.01 13.30
N TYR A 159 -10.66 13.04 14.14
CA TYR A 159 -9.95 11.77 14.21
C TYR A 159 -10.94 10.63 14.49
N PHE A 160 -10.56 9.41 14.12
CA PHE A 160 -11.38 8.23 14.40
C PHE A 160 -11.28 7.84 15.87
N ALA A 161 -12.41 7.50 16.49
CA ALA A 161 -12.46 7.09 17.90
C ALA A 161 -11.75 5.76 18.15
N ILE A 162 -11.85 4.83 17.18
CA ILE A 162 -11.33 3.48 17.30
C ILE A 162 -9.88 3.38 16.76
N PHE A 163 -9.03 2.67 17.48
CA PHE A 163 -7.61 2.55 17.18
C PHE A 163 -7.37 1.88 15.83
N GLN A 164 -6.69 2.57 14.90
CA GLN A 164 -6.46 2.16 13.49
C GLN A 164 -7.66 2.26 12.55
N GLY A 165 -8.78 2.84 12.99
CA GLY A 165 -9.87 3.20 12.09
C GLY A 165 -9.42 4.10 10.93
N GLU A 166 -8.50 5.04 11.20
CA GLU A 166 -7.90 5.90 10.18
C GLU A 166 -7.08 5.12 9.14
N ALA A 167 -6.31 4.12 9.57
CA ALA A 167 -5.48 3.34 8.66
C ALA A 167 -6.37 2.54 7.69
N PHE A 168 -7.47 1.95 8.18
CA PHE A 168 -8.46 1.30 7.33
C PHE A 168 -9.13 2.28 6.35
N TYR A 169 -9.51 3.47 6.81
CA TYR A 169 -10.09 4.50 5.95
C TYR A 169 -9.15 4.86 4.79
N TRP A 170 -7.88 5.16 5.09
CA TRP A 170 -6.94 5.53 4.04
C TRP A 170 -6.59 4.35 3.14
N LEU A 171 -6.50 3.14 3.69
CA LEU A 171 -6.30 1.94 2.88
C LEU A 171 -7.44 1.78 1.86
N TRP A 172 -8.69 1.86 2.31
CA TRP A 172 -9.87 1.84 1.44
C TRP A 172 -9.80 2.91 0.34
N GLN A 173 -9.43 4.15 0.70
CA GLN A 173 -9.30 5.23 -0.27
C GLN A 173 -8.22 4.94 -1.33
N GLN A 174 -7.06 4.41 -0.92
CA GLN A 174 -5.99 4.08 -1.87
C GLN A 174 -6.38 2.92 -2.78
N LEU A 175 -7.05 1.89 -2.24
CA LEU A 175 -7.58 0.79 -3.04
C LEU A 175 -8.57 1.30 -4.10
N SER A 176 -9.49 2.20 -3.72
CA SER A 176 -10.40 2.84 -4.68
C SER A 176 -9.65 3.59 -5.79
N ASN A 177 -8.62 4.37 -5.43
CA ASN A 177 -7.79 5.09 -6.42
C ASN A 177 -7.06 4.12 -7.38
N ILE A 178 -6.51 3.02 -6.86
CA ILE A 178 -5.83 2.01 -7.67
C ILE A 178 -6.82 1.38 -8.65
N SER A 179 -8.00 0.94 -8.18
CA SER A 179 -9.02 0.34 -9.04
C SER A 179 -9.46 1.28 -10.16
N ASN A 180 -9.71 2.56 -9.83
CA ASN A 180 -10.07 3.57 -10.81
C ASN A 180 -8.95 3.81 -11.84
N GLY A 181 -7.69 3.87 -11.40
CA GLY A 181 -6.55 4.01 -12.29
C GLY A 181 -6.39 2.82 -13.24
N ILE A 182 -6.53 1.59 -12.73
CA ILE A 182 -6.47 0.38 -13.56
C ILE A 182 -7.59 0.40 -14.62
N LYS A 183 -8.84 0.64 -14.21
CA LYS A 183 -10.01 0.68 -15.11
C LYS A 183 -9.96 1.82 -16.12
N ALA A 184 -9.33 2.94 -15.78
CA ALA A 184 -9.12 4.06 -16.69
C ALA A 184 -7.88 3.88 -17.57
N HIS A 185 -7.23 2.71 -17.56
CA HIS A 185 -5.99 2.43 -18.28
C HIS A 185 -4.94 3.52 -18.00
N GLN A 186 -4.84 3.96 -16.75
CA GLN A 186 -3.81 4.92 -16.37
C GLN A 186 -2.46 4.19 -16.27
N PRO A 187 -1.38 4.84 -16.73
CA PRO A 187 -0.04 4.30 -16.57
C PRO A 187 0.34 3.88 -15.14
N ASP A 188 1.31 2.99 -15.01
CA ASP A 188 1.78 2.45 -13.74
C ASP A 188 2.27 3.57 -12.81
N TRP A 189 2.95 4.57 -13.35
CA TRP A 189 3.42 5.73 -12.58
C TRP A 189 2.27 6.56 -11.97
N PHE A 190 1.06 6.47 -12.53
CA PHE A 190 -0.13 7.14 -11.99
C PHE A 190 -0.72 6.35 -10.81
N THR A 191 -0.79 5.02 -10.90
CA THR A 191 -1.30 4.15 -9.83
C THR A 191 -0.27 3.93 -8.71
N GLY A 192 1.03 3.95 -9.04
CA GLY A 192 2.14 3.65 -8.15
C GLY A 192 2.13 4.40 -6.81
N PRO A 193 1.92 5.73 -6.75
CA PRO A 193 1.80 6.45 -5.48
C PRO A 193 0.68 5.93 -4.58
N SER A 194 -0.46 5.52 -5.17
CA SER A 194 -1.58 4.93 -4.41
C SER A 194 -1.22 3.54 -3.90
N VAL A 195 -0.53 2.71 -4.70
CA VAL A 195 -0.01 1.39 -4.29
C VAL A 195 0.92 1.51 -3.09
N LEU A 196 1.89 2.43 -3.14
CA LEU A 196 2.83 2.66 -2.03
C LEU A 196 2.12 3.14 -0.75
N ARG A 197 1.12 4.02 -0.89
CA ARG A 197 0.30 4.45 0.25
C ARG A 197 -0.55 3.31 0.80
N ALA A 198 -1.15 2.48 -0.05
CA ALA A 198 -1.90 1.29 0.39
C ALA A 198 -0.99 0.36 1.20
N LYS A 199 0.23 0.08 0.70
CA LYS A 199 1.25 -0.71 1.42
C LYS A 199 1.61 -0.09 2.77
N ARG A 200 1.76 1.23 2.84
CA ARG A 200 2.01 1.94 4.10
C ARG A 200 0.89 1.70 5.11
N PHE A 201 -0.37 1.92 4.73
CA PHE A 201 -1.49 1.74 5.65
C PHE A 201 -1.72 0.27 6.03
N GLY A 202 -1.53 -0.67 5.09
CA GLY A 202 -1.52 -2.10 5.40
C GLY A 202 -0.41 -2.48 6.39
N SER A 203 0.81 -1.95 6.20
CA SER A 203 1.90 -2.13 7.16
C SER A 203 1.59 -1.53 8.53
N THR A 204 0.92 -0.38 8.58
CA THR A 204 0.43 0.21 9.84
C THR A 204 -0.54 -0.72 10.56
N ILE A 205 -1.55 -1.25 9.85
CA ILE A 205 -2.51 -2.21 10.41
C ILE A 205 -1.79 -3.47 10.93
N TYR A 206 -0.93 -4.06 10.10
CA TYR A 206 -0.17 -5.26 10.45
C TYR A 206 0.71 -5.05 11.69
N ARG A 207 1.55 -4.00 11.68
CA ARG A 207 2.52 -3.72 12.76
C ARG A 207 1.87 -3.27 14.06
N SER A 208 0.67 -2.68 14.00
CA SER A 208 -0.09 -2.31 15.20
C SER A 208 -0.68 -3.52 15.94
N HIS A 209 -0.67 -4.69 15.29
CA HIS A 209 -1.34 -5.90 15.75
C HIS A 209 -2.84 -5.68 16.01
N VAL A 210 -3.49 -4.66 15.42
CA VAL A 210 -4.91 -4.37 15.70
C VAL A 210 -5.79 -5.57 15.36
N CYS A 211 -5.45 -6.34 14.32
CA CYS A 211 -6.21 -7.51 13.88
C CYS A 211 -5.80 -8.85 14.49
N SER A 212 -5.02 -8.84 15.57
CA SER A 212 -4.65 -10.08 16.28
C SER A 212 -5.80 -10.57 17.16
N TYR A 213 -6.16 -11.85 17.03
CA TYR A 213 -7.12 -12.54 17.88
C TYR A 213 -6.85 -14.05 17.90
#